data_AF-A0A6I0MHE3-F1
#
_entry.id   AF-A0A6I0MHE3-F1
#
_cell.length_a   1.000
_cell.length_b   1.000
_cell.length_c   1.000
_cell.angle_alpha   90.00
_cell.angle_beta   90.00
_cell.angle_gamma   90.00
#
_symmetry.space_group_name_H-M   'P 1'
#
loop_
_entity.id
_entity.type
_entity.pdbx_description
1 polymer ?
#
loop_
_entity_poly.entity_id
_entity_poly.type
_entity_poly.pdbx_seq_one_letter_code
_entity_poly.pdbx_strand_id
1 'polypeptide(L)'
;MKALTTHRLLDCFRKAVQEEESISENILSSAYDEFLDYLLQLAKGELPFLEKLRYLYHLEVELDTCLNMAEKTTSKHLHVCLKKAVALVKTEIELLRFSVEHPEYCAVHPATEENNSSVISLHWKSSLVNLMELIASLYYLGVITDGNGNRQSFASLVVAFEGFLHIRIPKPYDLRADLARRKKSLSVLLPKLREAFEKNIINCGIGHG
;
A
#
# COMPACT_ATOMS: atom_id res chain seq x y z
N MET A 1 15.90 11.35 -12.73
CA MET A 1 16.64 10.75 -11.60
C MET A 1 16.93 11.87 -10.62
N LYS A 2 16.16 12.00 -9.53
CA LYS A 2 16.55 12.92 -8.45
C LYS A 2 17.91 12.43 -7.92
N ALA A 3 18.85 13.36 -7.72
CA ALA A 3 20.15 13.05 -7.17
C ALA A 3 19.97 12.14 -5.95
N LEU A 4 20.64 10.99 -5.93
CA LEU A 4 20.70 10.18 -4.72
C LEU A 4 21.25 11.08 -3.62
N THR A 5 20.40 11.41 -2.66
CA THR A 5 20.77 12.19 -1.49
C THR A 5 21.89 11.47 -0.78
N THR A 6 23.07 12.08 -0.76
CA THR A 6 24.18 11.65 0.08
C THR A 6 23.74 11.73 1.54
N HIS A 7 23.75 10.59 2.22
CA HIS A 7 23.37 10.52 3.64
C HIS A 7 24.53 10.99 4.51
N ARG A 8 24.23 11.73 5.58
CA ARG A 8 25.26 12.24 6.51
C ARG A 8 26.15 11.13 7.06
N LEU A 9 25.60 9.94 7.30
CA LEU A 9 26.37 8.77 7.73
C LEU A 9 27.38 8.31 6.65
N LEU A 10 26.98 8.27 5.38
CA LEU A 10 27.88 7.96 4.27
C LEU A 10 28.97 9.01 4.13
N ASP A 11 28.64 10.28 4.28
CA ASP A 11 29.63 11.36 4.25
C ASP A 11 30.64 11.22 5.39
N CYS A 12 30.19 10.82 6.58
CA CYS A 12 31.09 10.48 7.69
C CYS A 12 32.02 9.32 7.29
N PHE A 13 31.49 8.22 6.78
CA PHE A 13 32.34 7.10 6.39
C PHE A 13 33.34 7.47 5.29
N ARG A 14 32.92 8.21 4.27
CA ARG A 14 33.81 8.66 3.19
C ARG A 14 34.93 9.55 3.72
N LYS A 15 34.63 10.55 4.56
CA LYS A 15 35.65 11.41 5.17
C LYS A 15 36.65 10.63 6.03
N ALA A 16 36.16 9.73 6.88
CA ALA A 16 37.02 8.93 7.74
C ALA A 16 37.95 7.98 6.96
N VAL A 17 37.51 7.52 5.79
CA VAL A 17 38.20 6.48 5.03
C VAL A 17 39.05 7.05 3.89
N GLN A 18 38.62 8.15 3.27
CA GLN A 18 39.32 8.78 2.13
C GLN A 18 40.19 9.96 2.57
N GLU A 19 39.72 10.74 3.54
CA GLU A 19 40.40 11.96 4.02
C GLU A 19 41.18 11.70 5.33
N GLU A 20 41.10 10.47 5.87
CA GLU A 20 41.67 10.05 7.16
C GLU A 20 41.26 10.98 8.32
N GLU A 21 40.10 11.64 8.20
CA GLU A 21 39.61 12.61 9.17
C GLU A 21 39.09 11.90 10.42
N SER A 22 39.52 12.35 11.61
CA SER A 22 39.01 11.82 12.88
C SER A 22 37.58 12.30 13.13
N ILE A 23 36.61 11.39 13.02
CA ILE A 23 35.21 11.71 13.31
C ILE A 23 34.90 11.45 14.78
N SER A 24 34.30 12.44 15.43
CA SER A 24 33.87 12.28 16.82
C SER A 24 32.74 11.26 16.95
N GLU A 25 32.78 10.47 18.02
CA GLU A 25 31.80 9.40 18.27
C GLU A 25 30.37 9.95 18.37
N ASN A 26 30.19 11.16 18.90
CA ASN A 26 28.88 11.82 19.01
C ASN A 26 28.27 12.13 17.64
N ILE A 27 29.08 12.64 16.69
CA ILE A 27 28.64 12.94 15.32
C ILE A 27 28.27 11.63 14.61
N LEU A 28 29.12 10.61 14.75
CA LEU A 28 28.89 9.31 14.14
C LEU A 28 27.61 8.65 14.68
N SER A 29 27.40 8.65 15.99
CA SER A 29 26.19 8.09 16.61
C SER A 29 24.94 8.82 16.13
N SER A 30 24.93 10.16 16.15
CA SER A 30 23.78 10.92 15.69
C SER A 30 23.50 10.72 14.19
N ALA A 31 24.54 10.62 13.35
CA ALA A 31 24.37 10.30 11.93
C ALA A 31 23.83 8.88 11.71
N TYR A 32 24.20 7.94 12.59
CA TYR A 32 23.71 6.57 12.55
C TYR A 32 22.23 6.49 12.95
N ASP A 33 21.80 7.23 13.97
CA ASP A 33 20.39 7.28 14.38
C ASP A 33 19.52 7.87 13.25
N GLU A 34 19.96 8.96 12.61
CA GLU A 34 19.28 9.52 11.43
C GLU A 34 19.19 8.53 10.26
N PHE A 35 20.21 7.68 10.10
CA PHE A 35 20.20 6.64 9.09
C PHE A 35 19.19 5.54 9.40
N LEU A 36 19.03 5.15 10.68
CA LEU A 36 17.99 4.21 11.10
C LEU A 36 16.59 4.77 10.81
N ASP A 37 16.35 6.04 11.18
CA ASP A 37 15.07 6.70 10.90
C ASP A 37 14.79 6.77 9.41
N TYR A 38 15.82 7.02 8.59
CA TYR A 38 15.71 6.99 7.14
C TYR A 38 15.32 5.60 6.62
N LEU A 39 15.99 4.53 7.06
CA LEU A 39 15.65 3.16 6.64
C LEU A 39 14.19 2.82 7.03
N LEU A 40 13.76 3.19 8.24
CA LEU A 40 12.39 3.01 8.69
C LEU A 40 11.38 3.79 7.82
N GLN A 41 11.71 5.01 7.42
CA GLN A 41 10.88 5.81 6.51
C GLN A 41 10.85 5.21 5.10
N LEU A 42 11.98 4.69 4.60
CA LEU A 42 12.06 4.03 3.30
C LEU A 42 11.21 2.75 3.29
N ALA A 43 11.26 1.96 4.37
CA ALA A 43 10.43 0.77 4.54
C ALA A 43 8.93 1.13 4.52
N LYS A 44 8.51 2.13 5.32
CA LYS A 44 7.10 2.56 5.46
C LYS A 44 6.58 3.43 4.31
N GLY A 45 7.45 4.05 3.52
CA GLY A 45 7.08 5.04 2.52
C GLY A 45 6.34 4.46 1.32
N GLU A 46 5.70 5.33 0.55
CA GLU A 46 4.88 4.97 -0.63
C GLU A 46 5.69 4.69 -1.91
N LEU A 47 7.04 4.70 -1.83
CA LEU A 47 7.86 4.46 -3.01
C LEU A 47 7.59 3.07 -3.61
N PRO A 48 7.55 2.94 -4.95
CA PRO A 48 7.43 1.64 -5.59
C PRO A 48 8.53 0.68 -5.16
N PHE A 49 8.20 -0.61 -5.03
CA PHE A 49 9.13 -1.67 -4.61
C PHE A 49 10.49 -1.62 -5.34
N LEU A 50 10.47 -1.54 -6.68
CA LEU A 50 11.69 -1.50 -7.49
C LEU A 50 12.54 -0.25 -7.22
N GLU A 51 11.92 0.87 -6.84
CA GLU A 51 12.66 2.08 -6.48
C GLU A 51 13.33 1.93 -5.12
N LYS A 52 12.62 1.39 -4.11
CA LYS A 52 13.21 1.08 -2.80
C LYS A 52 14.42 0.14 -2.94
N LEU A 53 14.27 -0.91 -3.74
CA LEU A 53 15.34 -1.89 -3.99
C LEU A 53 16.57 -1.24 -4.64
N ARG A 54 16.36 -0.34 -5.62
CA ARG A 54 17.46 0.41 -6.27
C ARG A 54 18.20 1.31 -5.27
N TYR A 55 17.48 1.98 -4.38
CA TYR A 55 18.09 2.81 -3.34
C TYR A 55 18.92 1.96 -2.37
N LEU A 56 18.35 0.86 -1.87
CA LEU A 56 19.05 -0.03 -0.94
C LEU A 56 20.30 -0.67 -1.56
N TYR A 57 20.25 -1.11 -2.82
CA TYR A 57 21.45 -1.63 -3.51
C TYR A 57 22.54 -0.59 -3.68
N HIS A 58 22.16 0.66 -3.96
CA HIS A 58 23.15 1.72 -4.05
C HIS A 58 23.82 1.96 -2.68
N LEU A 59 23.04 2.00 -1.59
CA LEU A 59 23.58 2.11 -0.24
C LEU A 59 24.51 0.95 0.11
N GLU A 60 24.13 -0.28 -0.23
CA GLU A 60 24.94 -1.48 -0.02
C GLU A 60 26.31 -1.34 -0.71
N VAL A 61 26.33 -0.96 -1.99
CA VAL A 61 27.58 -0.77 -2.76
C VAL A 61 28.46 0.31 -2.13
N GLU A 62 27.88 1.45 -1.75
CA GLU A 62 28.62 2.55 -1.13
C GLU A 62 29.21 2.18 0.24
N LEU A 63 28.43 1.48 1.07
CA LEU A 63 28.86 1.02 2.39
C LEU A 63 29.90 -0.09 2.30
N ASP A 64 29.73 -1.07 1.42
CA ASP A 64 30.72 -2.14 1.20
C ASP A 64 32.04 -1.55 0.65
N THR A 65 31.96 -0.52 -0.21
CA THR A 65 33.15 0.22 -0.68
C THR A 65 33.88 0.87 0.49
N CYS A 66 33.16 1.57 1.37
CA CYS A 66 33.74 2.16 2.58
C CYS A 66 34.34 1.09 3.50
N LEU A 67 33.67 -0.06 3.67
CA LEU A 67 34.11 -1.13 4.57
C LEU A 67 35.43 -1.75 4.10
N ASN A 68 35.55 -2.02 2.81
CA ASN A 68 36.76 -2.58 2.21
C ASN A 68 37.96 -1.64 2.33
N MET A 69 37.72 -0.32 2.24
CA MET A 69 38.78 0.67 2.42
C MET A 69 39.13 0.87 3.91
N ALA A 70 38.19 0.65 4.82
CA ALA A 70 38.37 0.86 6.27
C ALA A 70 39.23 -0.20 6.98
N GLU A 71 39.53 -1.34 6.36
CA GLU A 71 40.21 -2.50 6.98
C GLU A 71 41.63 -2.22 7.51
N LYS A 72 42.24 -1.08 7.15
CA LYS A 72 43.66 -0.81 7.44
C LYS A 72 43.97 0.38 8.36
N THR A 73 43.04 1.32 8.57
CA THR A 73 43.38 2.63 9.17
C THR A 73 42.32 3.26 10.07
N THR A 74 41.14 2.66 10.22
CA THR A 74 40.01 3.32 10.91
C THR A 74 39.86 2.96 12.38
N SER A 75 39.22 3.85 13.16
CA SER A 75 38.93 3.60 14.59
C SER A 75 38.01 2.38 14.75
N LYS A 76 38.18 1.64 15.85
CA LYS A 76 37.34 0.46 16.14
C LYS A 76 35.85 0.78 16.15
N HIS A 77 35.48 1.95 16.67
CA HIS A 77 34.09 2.41 16.74
C HIS A 77 33.52 2.67 15.34
N LEU A 78 34.28 3.33 14.46
CA LEU A 78 33.88 3.55 13.07
C LEU A 78 33.69 2.23 12.32
N HIS A 79 34.65 1.30 12.46
CA HIS A 79 34.57 0.00 11.81
C HIS A 79 33.35 -0.82 12.28
N VAL A 80 33.04 -0.80 13.58
CA VAL A 80 31.83 -1.44 14.12
C VAL A 80 30.56 -0.79 13.57
N CYS A 81 30.48 0.55 13.57
CA CYS A 81 29.34 1.29 13.05
C CYS A 81 29.08 0.98 11.57
N LEU A 82 30.15 0.95 10.76
CA LEU A 82 30.10 0.64 9.34
C LEU A 82 29.62 -0.78 9.08
N LYS A 83 30.15 -1.78 9.81
CA LYS A 83 29.66 -3.16 9.73
C LYS A 83 28.18 -3.29 10.07
N LYS A 84 27.70 -2.57 11.10
CA LYS A 84 26.28 -2.57 11.48
C LYS A 84 25.42 -1.92 10.38
N ALA A 85 25.86 -0.81 9.79
CA ALA A 85 25.14 -0.16 8.70
C ALA A 85 25.01 -1.06 7.47
N VAL A 86 26.10 -1.73 7.05
CA VAL A 86 26.09 -2.72 5.96
C VAL A 86 25.08 -3.85 6.26
N ALA A 87 25.17 -4.43 7.46
CA ALA A 87 24.28 -5.52 7.86
C ALA A 87 22.81 -5.12 7.82
N LEU A 88 22.48 -3.91 8.31
CA LEU A 88 21.11 -3.41 8.30
C LEU A 88 20.55 -3.21 6.89
N VAL A 89 21.34 -2.65 5.97
CA VAL A 89 20.88 -2.49 4.58
C VAL A 89 20.64 -3.86 3.93
N LYS A 90 21.52 -4.84 4.17
CA LYS A 90 21.33 -6.21 3.69
C LYS A 90 20.07 -6.84 4.27
N THR A 91 19.82 -6.68 5.57
CA THR A 91 18.58 -7.13 6.21
C THR A 91 17.35 -6.45 5.59
N GLU A 92 17.38 -5.14 5.32
CA GLU A 92 16.25 -4.46 4.67
C GLU A 92 16.01 -4.95 3.24
N ILE A 93 17.06 -5.25 2.46
CA ILE A 93 16.93 -5.86 1.13
C ILE A 93 16.27 -7.24 1.24
N GLU A 94 16.70 -8.06 2.20
CA GLU A 94 16.13 -9.38 2.45
C GLU A 94 14.68 -9.30 2.91
N LEU A 95 14.34 -8.41 3.84
CA LEU A 95 12.97 -8.18 4.30
C LEU A 95 12.07 -7.70 3.16
N LEU A 96 12.58 -6.82 2.29
CA LEU A 96 11.84 -6.34 1.14
C LEU A 96 11.60 -7.47 0.12
N ARG A 97 12.60 -8.31 -0.16
CA ARG A 97 12.42 -9.51 -1.01
C ARG A 97 11.46 -10.52 -0.40
N PHE A 98 11.62 -10.79 0.89
CA PHE A 98 10.73 -11.64 1.67
C PHE A 98 9.28 -11.14 1.59
N SER A 99 9.05 -9.83 1.59
CA SER A 99 7.70 -9.28 1.43
C SER A 99 7.04 -9.55 0.09
N VAL A 100 7.84 -9.77 -0.97
CA VAL A 100 7.34 -10.13 -2.30
C VAL A 100 7.10 -11.63 -2.42
N GLU A 101 7.98 -12.45 -1.82
CA GLU A 101 7.86 -13.90 -1.79
C GLU A 101 6.74 -14.36 -0.85
N HIS A 102 6.53 -13.62 0.24
CA HIS A 102 5.54 -13.90 1.27
C HIS A 102 4.68 -12.66 1.63
N PRO A 103 3.80 -12.22 0.72
CA PRO A 103 2.90 -11.09 0.98
C PRO A 103 2.02 -11.30 2.22
N GLU A 104 1.76 -12.55 2.60
CA GLU A 104 0.94 -12.97 3.75
C GLU A 104 1.48 -12.50 5.11
N TYR A 105 2.80 -12.27 5.24
CA TYR A 105 3.43 -11.87 6.51
C TYR A 105 3.72 -10.37 6.60
N CYS A 106 3.77 -9.66 5.47
CA CYS A 106 4.16 -8.25 5.42
C CYS A 106 2.98 -7.27 5.48
N ALA A 107 1.75 -7.76 5.33
CA ALA A 107 0.57 -7.00 5.69
C ALA A 107 0.52 -6.82 7.22
N VAL A 108 1.11 -5.75 7.73
CA VAL A 108 0.66 -5.17 9.01
C VAL A 108 -0.82 -4.92 8.81
N HIS A 109 -1.67 -5.75 9.41
CA HIS A 109 -3.12 -5.56 9.38
C HIS A 109 -3.47 -4.19 9.99
N PRO A 110 -3.95 -3.18 9.24
CA PRO A 110 -5.22 -2.63 9.64
C PRO A 110 -6.25 -3.72 9.36
N ALA A 111 -7.09 -4.02 10.34
CA ALA A 111 -8.13 -5.00 10.20
C ALA A 111 -9.08 -4.63 9.03
N THR A 112 -8.85 -5.14 7.83
CA THR A 112 -9.87 -5.55 6.83
C THR A 112 -9.18 -6.08 5.56
N GLU A 113 -9.63 -7.26 5.12
CA GLU A 113 -9.60 -7.76 3.73
C GLU A 113 -8.22 -8.19 3.17
N GLU A 114 -8.02 -9.35 2.56
CA GLU A 114 -8.81 -10.55 2.33
C GLU A 114 -7.83 -11.64 1.83
N ASN A 115 -8.14 -12.87 2.18
CA ASN A 115 -7.76 -14.13 1.55
C ASN A 115 -7.24 -14.00 0.09
N ASN A 116 -6.00 -14.41 -0.19
CA ASN A 116 -5.56 -14.68 -1.57
C ASN A 116 -6.13 -16.03 -2.06
N SER A 117 -7.45 -16.12 -2.14
CA SER A 117 -8.09 -16.87 -3.22
C SER A 117 -8.13 -15.92 -4.40
N SER A 118 -7.31 -16.15 -5.43
CA SER A 118 -7.47 -15.63 -6.80
C SER A 118 -8.49 -14.50 -6.91
N VAL A 119 -8.06 -13.24 -6.72
CA VAL A 119 -8.95 -12.06 -6.67
C VAL A 119 -9.94 -12.15 -7.83
N ILE A 120 -11.19 -12.48 -7.50
CA ILE A 120 -12.23 -12.66 -8.50
C ILE A 120 -12.49 -11.27 -9.07
N SER A 121 -12.10 -11.06 -10.33
CA SER A 121 -12.38 -9.78 -11.00
C SER A 121 -13.87 -9.70 -11.34
N LEU A 122 -14.59 -8.95 -10.53
CA LEU A 122 -16.01 -8.69 -10.74
C LEU A 122 -16.17 -7.50 -11.68
N HIS A 123 -17.09 -7.65 -12.64
CA HIS A 123 -17.38 -6.65 -13.65
C HIS A 123 -18.87 -6.39 -13.75
N TRP A 124 -19.23 -5.12 -13.89
CA TRP A 124 -20.61 -4.72 -14.12
C TRP A 124 -21.00 -4.87 -15.59
N LYS A 125 -22.05 -5.66 -15.88
CA LYS A 125 -22.56 -5.89 -17.24
C LYS A 125 -23.82 -5.10 -17.61
N SER A 126 -24.26 -4.17 -16.76
CA SER A 126 -25.46 -3.36 -17.01
C SER A 126 -25.10 -1.88 -17.21
N SER A 127 -26.09 -0.99 -17.32
CA SER A 127 -25.82 0.45 -17.47
C SER A 127 -25.32 1.07 -16.16
N LEU A 128 -24.54 2.15 -16.25
CA LEU A 128 -24.11 2.96 -15.09
C LEU A 128 -25.29 3.54 -14.32
N VAL A 129 -26.37 3.84 -15.02
CA VAL A 129 -27.65 4.26 -14.45
C VAL A 129 -28.24 3.18 -13.54
N ASN A 130 -28.25 1.93 -13.99
CA ASN A 130 -28.77 0.82 -13.19
C ASN A 130 -27.86 0.55 -11.99
N LEU A 131 -26.54 0.69 -12.16
CA LEU A 131 -25.60 0.62 -11.05
C LEU A 131 -25.87 1.73 -10.03
N MET A 132 -26.09 2.96 -10.51
CA MET A 132 -26.42 4.10 -9.65
C MET A 132 -27.74 3.89 -8.90
N GLU A 133 -28.72 3.22 -9.52
CA GLU A 133 -29.97 2.83 -8.86
C GLU A 133 -29.70 1.91 -7.66
N LEU A 134 -28.86 0.89 -7.83
CA LEU A 134 -28.43 0.00 -6.74
C LEU A 134 -27.67 0.75 -5.64
N ILE A 135 -26.65 1.54 -6.00
CA ILE A 135 -25.84 2.30 -5.05
C ILE A 135 -26.70 3.27 -4.24
N ALA A 136 -27.59 4.02 -4.91
CA ALA A 136 -28.48 4.96 -4.25
C ALA A 136 -29.45 4.25 -3.30
N SER A 137 -30.01 3.10 -3.70
CA SER A 137 -30.88 2.30 -2.85
C SER A 137 -30.18 1.78 -1.60
N LEU A 138 -28.97 1.23 -1.74
CA LEU A 138 -28.15 0.78 -0.61
C LEU A 138 -27.79 1.95 0.32
N TYR A 139 -27.43 3.09 -0.25
CA TYR A 139 -27.16 4.31 0.50
C TYR A 139 -28.40 4.74 1.30
N TYR A 140 -29.58 4.81 0.70
CA TYR A 140 -30.81 5.22 1.38
C TYR A 140 -31.24 4.22 2.45
N LEU A 141 -31.12 2.92 2.17
CA LEU A 141 -31.41 1.86 3.12
C LEU A 141 -30.48 1.92 4.35
N GLY A 142 -29.24 2.39 4.19
CA GLY A 142 -28.33 2.67 5.30
C GLY A 142 -27.77 1.42 5.99
N VAL A 143 -27.84 0.26 5.32
CA VAL A 143 -27.36 -1.04 5.83
C VAL A 143 -25.86 -1.25 5.67
N ILE A 144 -25.16 -0.35 4.97
CA ILE A 144 -23.71 -0.39 4.78
C ILE A 144 -23.06 0.55 5.80
N THR A 145 -22.23 -0.03 6.68
CA THR A 145 -21.53 0.68 7.74
C THR A 145 -20.02 0.44 7.68
N ASP A 146 -19.23 1.26 8.38
CA ASP A 146 -17.82 0.94 8.65
C ASP A 146 -17.70 -0.13 9.75
N GLY A 147 -16.47 -0.50 10.08
CA GLY A 147 -16.17 -1.43 11.19
C GLY A 147 -16.61 -0.96 12.57
N ASN A 148 -16.98 0.32 12.72
CA ASN A 148 -17.53 0.89 13.94
C ASN A 148 -19.07 1.00 13.91
N GLY A 149 -19.71 0.54 12.84
CA GLY A 149 -21.16 0.62 12.66
C GLY A 149 -21.68 1.98 12.18
N ASN A 150 -20.81 2.92 11.80
CA ASN A 150 -21.24 4.22 11.31
C ASN A 150 -21.72 4.14 9.86
N ARG A 151 -22.80 4.85 9.57
CA ARG A 151 -23.33 4.97 8.21
C ARG A 151 -22.32 5.65 7.29
N GLN A 152 -22.13 5.07 6.12
CA GLN A 152 -21.20 5.58 5.13
C GLN A 152 -21.78 6.72 4.29
N SER A 153 -20.90 7.63 3.85
CA SER A 153 -21.28 8.70 2.93
C SER A 153 -21.60 8.16 1.54
N PHE A 154 -22.42 8.89 0.77
CA PHE A 154 -22.72 8.49 -0.60
C PHE A 154 -21.46 8.43 -1.49
N ALA A 155 -20.53 9.38 -1.32
CA ALA A 155 -19.26 9.39 -2.06
C ALA A 155 -18.39 8.17 -1.71
N SER A 156 -18.33 7.80 -0.42
CA SER A 156 -17.61 6.61 0.04
C SER A 156 -18.16 5.34 -0.61
N LEU A 157 -19.49 5.21 -0.67
CA LEU A 157 -20.14 4.10 -1.37
C LEU A 157 -19.78 4.07 -2.85
N VAL A 158 -19.82 5.21 -3.54
CA VAL A 158 -19.45 5.29 -4.97
C VAL A 158 -18.02 4.81 -5.19
N VAL A 159 -17.06 5.29 -4.40
CA VAL A 159 -15.65 4.89 -4.51
C VAL A 159 -15.48 3.38 -4.25
N ALA A 160 -16.18 2.84 -3.25
CA ALA A 160 -16.15 1.41 -2.97
C ALA A 160 -16.66 0.57 -4.15
N PHE A 161 -17.78 0.98 -4.78
CA PHE A 161 -18.31 0.30 -5.96
C PHE A 161 -17.43 0.46 -7.21
N GLU A 162 -16.77 1.60 -7.39
CA GLU A 162 -15.77 1.80 -8.46
C GLU A 162 -14.61 0.81 -8.33
N GLY A 163 -14.09 0.63 -7.11
CA GLY A 163 -13.03 -0.33 -6.81
C GLY A 163 -13.50 -1.78 -6.97
N PHE A 164 -14.64 -2.13 -6.36
CA PHE A 164 -15.20 -3.48 -6.36
C PHE A 164 -15.52 -4.01 -7.78
N LEU A 165 -16.01 -3.13 -8.68
CA LEU A 165 -16.44 -3.51 -10.02
C LEU A 165 -15.47 -3.08 -11.13
N HIS A 166 -14.32 -2.52 -10.77
CA HIS A 166 -13.30 -2.00 -11.70
C HIS A 166 -13.89 -1.04 -12.74
N ILE A 167 -14.76 -0.11 -12.30
CA ILE A 167 -15.50 0.81 -13.18
C ILE A 167 -15.34 2.26 -12.73
N ARG A 168 -15.50 3.21 -13.66
CA ARG A 168 -15.58 4.65 -13.36
C ARG A 168 -17.01 5.17 -13.49
N ILE A 169 -17.46 5.92 -12.50
CA ILE A 169 -18.79 6.51 -12.40
C ILE A 169 -18.63 8.04 -12.48
N PRO A 170 -18.71 8.63 -13.68
CA PRO A 170 -18.57 10.06 -13.86
C PRO A 170 -19.77 10.80 -13.25
N LYS A 171 -19.50 11.88 -12.51
CA LYS A 171 -20.52 12.79 -11.94
C LYS A 171 -21.62 12.02 -11.18
N PRO A 172 -21.27 11.29 -10.11
CA PRO A 172 -22.19 10.38 -9.43
C PRO A 172 -23.42 11.09 -8.83
N TYR A 173 -23.27 12.35 -8.41
CA TYR A 173 -24.40 13.15 -7.92
C TYR A 173 -25.38 13.55 -9.03
N ASP A 174 -24.91 13.82 -10.24
CA ASP A 174 -25.76 14.14 -11.40
C ASP A 174 -26.55 12.90 -11.82
N LEU A 175 -25.88 11.74 -11.91
CA LEU A 175 -26.52 10.45 -12.17
C LEU A 175 -27.60 10.13 -11.13
N ARG A 176 -27.30 10.36 -9.84
CA ARG A 176 -28.28 10.20 -8.76
C ARG A 176 -29.46 11.17 -8.91
N ALA A 177 -29.20 12.42 -9.26
CA ALA A 177 -30.24 13.41 -9.48
C ALA A 177 -31.10 13.07 -10.72
N ASP A 178 -30.50 12.52 -11.78
CA ASP A 178 -31.20 12.02 -12.97
C ASP A 178 -32.13 10.85 -12.65
N LEU A 179 -31.77 9.98 -11.71
CA LEU A 179 -32.67 8.93 -11.22
C LEU A 179 -33.90 9.53 -10.55
N ALA A 180 -33.72 10.53 -9.67
CA ALA A 180 -34.82 11.20 -8.99
C ALA A 180 -35.75 11.96 -9.95
N ARG A 181 -35.22 12.41 -11.10
CA ARG A 181 -35.98 13.11 -12.15
C ARG A 181 -36.79 12.20 -13.07
N ARG A 182 -36.55 10.87 -13.07
CA ARG A 182 -37.41 9.96 -13.83
C ARG A 182 -38.80 10.00 -13.24
N LYS A 183 -39.82 10.20 -14.10
CA LYS A 183 -41.23 10.14 -13.72
C LYS A 183 -41.46 8.91 -12.84
N LYS A 184 -42.38 9.01 -11.86
CA LYS A 184 -42.65 8.09 -10.73
C LYS A 184 -42.73 6.57 -11.00
N SER A 185 -42.58 6.10 -12.24
CA SER A 185 -42.42 4.70 -12.60
C SER A 185 -41.09 4.46 -13.32
N LEU A 186 -40.48 3.31 -13.04
CA LEU A 186 -39.29 2.72 -13.69
C LEU A 186 -37.96 2.98 -12.96
N SER A 187 -37.95 2.65 -11.66
CA SER A 187 -36.85 1.81 -11.16
C SER A 187 -36.77 0.57 -12.05
N VAL A 188 -35.64 0.34 -12.73
CA VAL A 188 -35.50 -0.71 -13.76
C VAL A 188 -34.77 -1.92 -13.19
N LEU A 189 -33.74 -1.68 -12.38
CA LEU A 189 -32.91 -2.75 -11.82
C LEU A 189 -33.55 -3.38 -10.58
N LEU A 190 -34.07 -2.58 -9.64
CA LEU A 190 -34.53 -3.12 -8.35
C LEU A 190 -35.69 -4.12 -8.49
N PRO A 191 -36.72 -3.90 -9.34
CA PRO A 191 -37.79 -4.89 -9.53
C PRO A 191 -37.24 -6.19 -10.11
N LYS A 192 -36.28 -6.11 -11.04
CA LYS A 192 -35.62 -7.29 -11.61
C LYS A 192 -34.78 -8.04 -10.58
N LEU A 193 -34.09 -7.34 -9.69
CA LEU A 193 -33.35 -7.96 -8.58
C LEU A 193 -34.30 -8.68 -7.64
N ARG A 194 -35.44 -8.06 -7.30
CA ARG A 194 -36.48 -8.67 -6.48
C ARG A 194 -37.05 -9.93 -7.12
N GLU A 195 -37.46 -9.86 -8.38
CA GLU A 195 -38.01 -11.01 -9.11
C GLU A 195 -36.96 -12.14 -9.20
N ALA A 196 -35.70 -11.81 -9.50
CA ALA A 196 -34.62 -12.78 -9.54
C ALA A 196 -34.39 -13.45 -8.18
N PHE A 197 -34.45 -12.70 -7.09
CA PHE A 197 -34.36 -13.26 -5.74
C PHE A 197 -35.54 -14.19 -5.44
N GLU A 198 -36.77 -13.72 -5.60
CA GLU A 198 -38.00 -14.48 -5.31
C GLU A 198 -38.08 -15.78 -6.13
N LYS A 199 -37.64 -15.76 -7.39
CA LYS A 199 -37.62 -16.95 -8.27
C LYS A 199 -36.57 -17.99 -7.86
N ASN A 200 -35.39 -17.55 -7.41
CA ASN A 200 -34.26 -18.46 -7.17
C ASN A 200 -34.15 -18.92 -5.71
N ILE A 201 -34.65 -18.14 -4.74
CA ILE A 201 -34.50 -18.45 -3.31
C ILE A 201 -35.14 -19.78 -2.92
N ILE A 202 -36.22 -20.19 -3.59
CA ILE A 202 -36.91 -21.47 -3.36
C ILE A 202 -36.04 -22.66 -3.78
N ASN A 203 -35.14 -22.47 -4.74
CA ASN A 203 -34.24 -23.52 -5.24
C ASN A 203 -32.87 -23.51 -4.54
N CYS A 204 -32.57 -22.51 -3.70
CA CYS A 204 -31.34 -22.46 -2.92
C CYS A 204 -31.34 -23.56 -1.85
N GLY A 205 -30.47 -24.57 -2.02
CA GLY A 205 -30.30 -25.68 -1.07
C GLY A 205 -30.81 -27.04 -1.57
N ILE A 206 -31.52 -27.08 -2.69
CA ILE A 206 -31.85 -28.33 -3.39
C ILE A 206 -30.70 -28.59 -4.38
N GLY A 207 -29.58 -29.08 -3.86
CA GLY A 207 -28.49 -29.55 -4.72
C GLY A 207 -28.98 -30.76 -5.52
N HIS A 208 -28.93 -30.68 -6.85
CA HIS A 208 -28.74 -31.88 -7.65
C HIS A 208 -27.35 -32.41 -7.29
N GLY A 209 -27.32 -33.40 -6.39
CA GLY A 209 -26.15 -34.25 -6.16
C GLY A 209 -25.81 -35.07 -7.39
#